data_AF-A0A820ZRL2-F1
#
_entry.id   AF-A0A820ZRL2-F1
#
_cell.length_a   1.000
_cell.length_b   1.000
_cell.length_c   1.000
_cell.angle_alpha   90.00
_cell.angle_beta   90.00
_cell.angle_gamma   90.00
#
_symmetry.space_group_name_H-M   'P 1'
#
loop_
_entity.id
_entity.type
_entity.pdbx_description
1 polymer ?
#
loop_
_entity_poly.entity_id
_entity_poly.type
_entity_poly.pdbx_seq_one_letter_code
_entity_poly.pdbx_strand_id
1 'polypeptide(L)'
;MNDFAPFIDEMYSTIENYIQQMSKDGTYADHRTLSSTAVIINKNIIIHELEKKPLLIPGSDFLEDQLHLFYDPNIPHYDSVVCIDDTPAFLSSEHIVFT
;
A
#
# COMPACT_ATOMS: atom_id res chain seq x y z
N MET A 1 -11.13 19.60 2.06
CA MET A 1 -11.93 18.40 2.40
C MET A 1 -12.59 17.78 1.15
N ASN A 2 -12.05 18.00 -0.07
CA ASN A 2 -12.70 17.55 -1.32
C ASN A 2 -11.69 17.06 -2.38
N ASP A 3 -10.53 16.54 -1.96
CA ASP A 3 -9.45 16.12 -2.88
C ASP A 3 -9.62 14.71 -3.47
N PHE A 4 -10.64 13.96 -3.04
CA PHE A 4 -10.87 12.57 -3.50
C PHE A 4 -12.00 12.42 -4.53
N ALA A 5 -12.76 13.49 -4.80
CA ALA A 5 -13.87 13.49 -5.75
C ALA A 5 -13.50 13.01 -7.18
N PRO A 6 -12.33 13.34 -7.76
CA PRO A 6 -11.99 12.85 -9.10
C PRO A 6 -11.58 11.36 -9.14
N PHE A 7 -11.50 10.71 -7.98
CA PHE A 7 -11.07 9.31 -7.85
C PHE A 7 -12.21 8.37 -7.46
N ILE A 8 -13.47 8.81 -7.44
CA ILE A 8 -14.59 7.89 -7.19
C ILE A 8 -14.97 7.26 -8.53
N ASP A 9 -14.48 6.03 -8.77
CA ASP A 9 -14.86 5.23 -9.94
C ASP A 9 -16.38 5.00 -10.00
N GLU A 10 -16.91 4.63 -11.17
CA GLU A 10 -18.30 4.18 -11.36
C GLU A 10 -18.74 3.06 -10.37
N MET A 11 -17.77 2.37 -9.73
CA MET A 11 -18.02 1.36 -8.71
C MET A 11 -18.56 1.90 -7.38
N TYR A 12 -18.33 3.17 -7.04
CA TYR A 12 -18.80 3.78 -5.80
C TYR A 12 -19.63 5.02 -6.10
N SER A 13 -20.87 5.07 -5.60
CA SER A 13 -21.74 6.22 -5.89
C SER A 13 -21.41 7.46 -5.04
N THR A 14 -20.72 7.31 -3.91
CA THR A 14 -20.25 8.40 -3.03
C THR A 14 -18.96 8.04 -2.30
N ILE A 15 -18.30 9.04 -1.70
CA ILE A 15 -17.09 8.83 -0.90
C ILE A 15 -17.40 8.05 0.39
N GLU A 16 -18.57 8.27 0.99
CA GLU A 16 -19.03 7.54 2.17
C GLU A 16 -19.22 6.06 1.85
N ASN A 17 -19.76 5.75 0.67
CA ASN A 17 -19.90 4.38 0.20
C ASN A 17 -18.52 3.74 -0.02
N TYR A 18 -17.56 4.47 -0.59
CA TYR A 18 -16.19 4.00 -0.71
C TYR A 18 -15.57 3.68 0.66
N ILE A 19 -15.63 4.62 1.61
CA ILE A 19 -15.10 4.47 2.97
C ILE A 19 -15.74 3.27 3.67
N GLN A 20 -17.06 3.12 3.57
CA GLN A 20 -17.79 2.02 4.20
C GLN A 20 -17.43 0.65 3.61
N GLN A 21 -17.07 0.57 2.32
CA GLN A 21 -16.59 -0.67 1.73
C GLN A 21 -15.16 -0.96 2.17
N MET A 22 -14.27 0.03 2.12
CA MET A 22 -12.87 -0.11 2.55
C MET A 22 -12.72 -0.43 4.04
N SER A 23 -13.70 -0.07 4.88
CA SER A 23 -13.67 -0.37 6.33
C SER A 23 -13.98 -1.83 6.68
N LYS A 24 -14.28 -2.70 5.70
CA LYS A 24 -14.60 -4.11 5.94
C LYS A 24 -13.36 -4.98 5.79
N ASP A 25 -13.10 -5.84 6.77
CA ASP A 25 -12.05 -6.84 6.70
C ASP A 25 -12.16 -7.72 5.45
N GLY A 26 -11.02 -8.03 4.83
CA GLY A 26 -10.94 -8.80 3.60
C GLY A 26 -11.24 -8.01 2.32
N THR A 27 -11.58 -6.72 2.41
CA THR A 27 -11.71 -5.86 1.24
C THR A 27 -10.34 -5.55 0.67
N TYR A 28 -10.16 -5.76 -0.63
CA TYR A 28 -8.90 -5.49 -1.30
C TYR A 28 -8.70 -3.98 -1.41
N ALA A 29 -7.56 -3.52 -0.88
CA ALA A 29 -7.15 -2.13 -1.00
C ALA A 29 -6.80 -1.81 -2.46
N ASP A 30 -7.12 -0.59 -2.88
CA ASP A 30 -6.77 -0.09 -4.20
C ASP A 30 -5.61 0.92 -4.15
N HIS A 31 -5.27 1.48 -5.31
CA HIS A 31 -4.21 2.48 -5.43
C HIS A 31 -4.48 3.76 -4.61
N ARG A 32 -5.74 4.11 -4.33
CA ARG A 32 -6.12 5.29 -3.52
C ARG A 32 -5.78 5.03 -2.06
N THR A 33 -6.07 3.82 -1.58
CA THR A 33 -5.65 3.38 -0.24
C THR A 33 -4.13 3.41 -0.12
N LEU A 34 -3.40 2.87 -1.09
CA LEU A 34 -1.92 2.91 -1.08
C LEU A 34 -1.37 4.34 -1.07
N SER A 35 -1.91 5.23 -1.92
CA SER A 35 -1.49 6.64 -1.96
C SER A 35 -1.80 7.39 -0.67
N SER A 36 -3.00 7.17 -0.10
CA SER A 36 -3.40 7.77 1.17
C SER A 36 -2.52 7.27 2.32
N THR A 37 -2.22 5.97 2.34
CA THR A 37 -1.32 5.37 3.33
C THR A 37 0.07 5.98 3.26
N ALA A 38 0.66 6.14 2.07
CA ALA A 38 1.97 6.75 1.89
C ALA A 38 2.05 8.15 2.54
N VAL A 39 1.03 8.98 2.33
CA VAL A 39 0.92 10.31 2.92
C VAL A 39 0.72 10.25 4.43
N ILE A 40 -0.16 9.38 4.93
CA ILE A 40 -0.48 9.26 6.36
C ILE A 40 0.73 8.82 7.18
N ILE A 41 1.51 7.88 6.66
CA ILE A 41 2.71 7.37 7.35
C ILE A 41 3.96 8.22 7.05
N ASN A 42 3.84 9.24 6.19
CA ASN A 42 4.93 10.10 5.72
C ASN A 42 6.13 9.29 5.20
N LYS A 43 5.87 8.31 4.33
CA LYS A 43 6.89 7.49 3.66
C LYS A 43 6.52 7.24 2.21
N ASN A 44 7.54 7.17 1.36
CA ASN A 44 7.41 6.72 -0.01
C ASN A 44 7.16 5.20 -0.03
N ILE A 45 6.29 4.73 -0.93
CA ILE A 45 6.06 3.29 -1.10
C ILE A 45 6.61 2.88 -2.47
N ILE A 46 7.51 1.90 -2.48
CA ILE A 46 8.08 1.29 -3.68
C ILE A 46 7.39 -0.04 -3.93
N ILE A 47 6.76 -0.19 -5.09
CA ILE A 47 6.10 -1.44 -5.50
C ILE A 47 6.98 -2.12 -6.55
N HIS A 48 7.48 -3.30 -6.19
CA HIS A 48 8.22 -4.21 -7.06
C HIS A 48 7.23 -5.17 -7.73
N GLU A 49 7.50 -5.52 -8.98
CA GLU A 49 6.79 -6.57 -9.69
C GLU A 49 7.81 -7.31 -10.57
N LEU A 50 7.62 -8.62 -10.75
CA LEU A 50 8.56 -9.45 -11.52
C LEU A 50 8.73 -8.88 -12.94
N GLU A 51 9.99 -8.73 -13.37
CA GLU A 51 10.37 -8.22 -14.70
C GLU A 51 9.86 -6.80 -15.04
N LYS A 52 9.38 -6.04 -14.05
CA LYS A 52 8.95 -4.65 -14.24
C LYS A 52 9.83 -3.67 -13.48
N LYS A 53 9.84 -2.43 -13.97
CA LYS A 53 10.45 -1.31 -13.24
C LYS A 53 9.63 -1.02 -11.98
N PRO A 54 10.26 -0.85 -10.80
CA PRO A 54 9.54 -0.50 -9.59
C PRO A 54 8.75 0.81 -9.76
N LEU A 55 7.55 0.83 -9.18
CA LEU A 55 6.70 2.02 -9.12
C LEU A 55 6.94 2.76 -7.80
N LEU A 56 6.96 4.08 -7.86
CA LEU A 56 7.06 4.96 -6.69
C LEU A 56 5.69 5.61 -6.43
N ILE A 57 5.18 5.44 -5.22
CA ILE A 57 4.07 6.20 -4.67
C ILE A 57 4.66 7.21 -3.68
N PRO A 58 4.61 8.52 -3.98
CA PRO A 58 5.18 9.53 -3.11
C PRO A 58 4.32 9.76 -1.87
N GLY A 59 4.97 9.77 -0.71
CA GLY A 59 4.36 10.11 0.58
C GLY A 59 5.27 10.95 1.48
N SER A 60 6.54 11.13 1.09
CA SER A 60 7.53 11.95 1.80
C SER A 60 8.44 12.65 0.79
N ASP A 61 8.87 13.87 1.10
CA ASP A 61 9.88 14.59 0.32
C ASP A 61 11.28 13.95 0.46
N PHE A 62 11.49 13.11 1.47
CA PHE A 62 12.76 12.45 1.73
C PHE A 62 12.83 11.11 0.99
N LEU A 63 13.78 11.00 0.05
CA LEU A 63 13.96 9.80 -0.75
C LEU A 63 14.38 8.58 0.09
N GLU A 64 14.98 8.73 1.26
CA GLU A 64 15.44 7.59 2.06
C GLU A 64 14.31 6.96 2.90
N ASP A 65 13.19 7.66 3.07
CA ASP A 65 12.03 7.18 3.82
C ASP A 65 11.13 6.33 2.93
N GLN A 66 11.50 5.06 2.78
CA GLN A 66 10.81 4.12 1.89
C GLN A 66 10.27 2.88 2.60
N LEU A 67 9.10 2.40 2.17
CA LEU A 67 8.61 1.05 2.38
C LEU A 67 8.58 0.31 1.06
N HIS A 68 8.93 -0.96 1.06
CA HIS A 68 9.01 -1.77 -0.15
C HIS A 68 7.97 -2.89 -0.09
N LEU A 69 7.18 -3.01 -1.15
CA LEU A 69 6.17 -4.05 -1.35
C LEU A 69 6.45 -4.79 -2.65
N PHE A 70 6.16 -6.09 -2.70
CA PHE A 70 6.14 -6.87 -3.93
C PHE A 70 4.69 -7.18 -4.31
N TYR A 71 4.32 -6.94 -5.57
CA TYR A 71 3.01 -7.26 -6.10
C TYR A 71 3.09 -8.45 -7.06
N ASP A 72 2.29 -9.48 -6.82
CA ASP A 72 2.11 -10.59 -7.77
C ASP A 72 0.83 -10.37 -8.60
N PRO A 73 0.92 -10.16 -9.92
CA PRO A 73 -0.25 -9.98 -10.77
C PRO A 73 -1.07 -11.27 -10.97
N ASN A 74 -0.48 -12.45 -10.74
CA ASN A 74 -1.16 -13.74 -10.90
C ASN A 74 -2.00 -14.08 -9.66
N ILE A 75 -1.55 -13.62 -8.49
CA ILE A 75 -2.24 -13.73 -7.21
C ILE A 75 -2.28 -12.31 -6.65
N PRO A 76 -3.31 -11.49 -6.98
CA PRO A 76 -3.32 -10.05 -6.69
C PRO A 76 -3.20 -9.79 -5.18
N HIS A 77 -1.95 -9.70 -4.74
CA HIS A 77 -1.49 -9.76 -3.37
C HIS A 77 -0.21 -8.96 -3.24
N TYR A 78 0.00 -8.39 -2.06
CA TYR A 78 1.18 -7.61 -1.72
C TYR A 78 1.92 -8.27 -0.58
N ASP A 79 3.21 -8.53 -0.78
CA ASP A 79 4.13 -9.00 0.25
C ASP A 79 5.11 -7.89 0.65
N SER A 80 5.59 -7.92 1.89
CA SER A 80 6.64 -6.99 2.34
C SER A 80 8.00 -7.40 1.77
N VAL A 81 8.78 -6.42 1.30
CA VAL A 81 10.17 -6.60 0.91
C VAL A 81 11.06 -5.96 1.97
N VAL A 82 11.94 -6.76 2.57
CA VAL A 82 12.87 -6.34 3.63
C VAL A 82 14.31 -6.53 3.19
N CYS A 83 15.21 -5.70 3.70
CA CYS A 83 16.64 -5.89 3.50
C CYS A 83 17.10 -7.15 4.25
N ILE A 84 17.88 -8.01 3.60
CA ILE A 84 18.41 -9.24 4.21
C ILE A 84 19.27 -8.91 5.44
N ASP A 85 20.02 -7.81 5.40
CA ASP A 85 20.90 -7.39 6.48
C ASP A 85 20.14 -6.82 7.70
N ASP A 86 18.89 -6.39 7.49
CA ASP A 86 18.00 -5.89 8.55
C ASP A 86 17.11 -6.99 9.14
N THR A 87 17.21 -8.22 8.63
CA THR A 87 16.49 -9.36 9.18
C THR A 87 17.15 -9.80 10.48
N PRO A 88 16.51 -9.68 11.67
CA PRO A 88 16.93 -10.49 12.79
C PRO A 88 16.77 -11.95 12.38
N ALA A 89 17.78 -12.77 12.63
CA ALA A 89 17.69 -14.21 12.41
C ALA A 89 16.41 -14.72 13.11
N PHE A 90 15.41 -15.11 12.33
CA PHE A 90 14.04 -15.45 12.75
C PHE A 90 13.13 -14.27 13.13
N LEU A 91 12.42 -13.72 12.15
CA LEU A 91 11.04 -13.28 12.40
C LEU A 91 10.16 -14.55 12.30
N SER A 92 9.70 -15.07 13.44
CA SER A 92 8.60 -16.02 13.43
C SER A 92 7.39 -15.34 12.80
N SER A 93 6.62 -16.11 12.03
CA SER A 93 5.46 -15.70 11.22
C SER A 93 4.31 -15.00 11.96
N GLU A 94 4.48 -14.64 13.22
CA GLU A 94 3.44 -14.07 14.09
C GLU A 94 3.52 -12.54 14.24
N HIS A 95 4.55 -11.89 13.68
CA HIS A 95 4.80 -10.45 13.91
C HIS A 95 4.53 -9.53 12.71
N ILE A 96 4.00 -10.04 11.59
CA ILE A 96 3.49 -9.19 10.50
C ILE A 96 1.98 -9.02 10.70
N VAL A 97 1.62 -8.28 11.74
CA VAL A 97 0.26 -7.73 11.89
C VAL A 97 0.43 -6.24 12.11
N PHE A 98 0.01 -5.45 11.12
CA PHE A 98 -0.14 -4.01 11.30
C PHE A 98 -1.32 -3.81 12.28
N THR A 99 -1.01 -3.46 13.52
CA THR A 99 -1.97 -3.02 14.54
C THR A 99 -2.37 -1.57 14.34
#